data_AF-A0A971LY79-F1
#
_entry.id   AF-A0A971LY79-F1
#
_cell.length_a   1.000
_cell.length_b   1.000
_cell.length_c   1.000
_cell.angle_alpha   90.00
_cell.angle_beta   90.00
_cell.angle_gamma   90.00
#
_symmetry.space_group_name_H-M   'P 1'
#
loop_
_entity.id
_entity.type
_entity.pdbx_description
1 polymer ?
#
loop_
_entity_poly.entity_id
_entity_poly.type
_entity_poly.pdbx_seq_one_letter_code
_entity_poly.pdbx_strand_id
1 'polypeptide(L)'
;MLVNLKDKSDTEIQGLTKELQKDYQQAIFLEAKAETHEERRKYRQIRNRIIDQQNLISKYQQLRYRSLIKRSAPKPPVLKNTIAAFLVGGTITSLGQILLNFYIWQGLTFKEASTATSITVVFLGALLTGLGVYDEIGKVGGAGSMVPISGFANSIVSPALEFKREGYVYGVGAKIFTIAGPVILYGTLTSVIIGLITYITM
;
A
#
# COMPACT_ATOMS: atom_id res chain seq x y z
N MET A 1 -31.89 14.07 -20.10
CA MET A 1 -31.49 12.91 -19.27
C MET A 1 -30.92 13.39 -17.92
N LEU A 2 -31.77 13.96 -17.06
CA LEU A 2 -31.44 14.11 -15.63
C LEU A 2 -32.00 12.87 -14.94
N VAL A 3 -31.31 11.74 -15.18
CA VAL A 3 -31.81 10.42 -14.86
C VAL A 3 -31.72 10.22 -13.35
N ASN A 4 -32.86 9.90 -12.75
CA ASN A 4 -32.98 9.40 -11.39
C ASN A 4 -32.27 8.04 -11.29
N LEU A 5 -30.94 8.07 -11.14
CA LEU A 5 -30.08 6.89 -11.10
C LEU A 5 -30.39 5.96 -9.92
N LYS A 6 -31.11 6.45 -8.90
CA LYS A 6 -31.44 5.70 -7.68
C LYS A 6 -32.40 4.55 -7.91
N ASP A 7 -33.30 4.69 -8.89
CA ASP A 7 -34.36 3.72 -9.16
C ASP A 7 -33.97 2.70 -10.26
N LYS A 8 -32.75 2.80 -10.81
CA LYS A 8 -32.27 1.95 -11.90
C LYS A 8 -31.55 0.70 -11.41
N SER A 9 -31.89 -0.43 -12.03
CA SER A 9 -31.18 -1.70 -11.90
C SER A 9 -29.75 -1.62 -12.47
N ASP A 10 -28.87 -2.52 -12.04
CA ASP A 10 -27.48 -2.53 -12.52
C ASP A 10 -27.38 -2.78 -14.04
N THR A 11 -28.30 -3.58 -14.58
CA THR A 11 -28.43 -3.82 -16.02
C THR A 11 -28.80 -2.54 -16.78
N GLU A 12 -29.71 -1.72 -16.24
CA GLU A 12 -30.07 -0.44 -16.83
C GLU A 12 -28.93 0.58 -16.76
N ILE A 13 -28.17 0.60 -15.67
CA ILE A 13 -27.00 1.48 -15.54
C ILE A 13 -25.93 1.06 -16.57
N GLN A 14 -25.67 -0.23 -16.74
CA GLN A 14 -24.77 -0.73 -17.77
C GLN A 14 -25.25 -0.41 -19.19
N GLY A 15 -26.56 -0.49 -19.43
CA GLY A 15 -27.18 -0.05 -20.69
C GLY A 15 -26.92 1.43 -20.96
N LEU A 16 -27.17 2.28 -19.96
CA LEU A 16 -26.93 3.73 -20.03
C LEU A 16 -25.45 4.04 -20.28
N THR A 17 -24.52 3.34 -19.61
CA THR A 17 -23.08 3.52 -19.82
C THR A 17 -22.69 3.20 -21.27
N LYS A 18 -23.21 2.12 -21.84
CA LYS A 18 -22.96 1.76 -23.25
C LYS A 18 -23.55 2.79 -24.22
N GLU A 19 -24.76 3.28 -23.95
CA GLU A 19 -25.44 4.30 -24.76
C GLU A 19 -24.66 5.62 -24.75
N LEU A 20 -24.28 6.12 -23.57
CA LEU A 20 -23.45 7.32 -23.43
C LEU A 20 -22.08 7.17 -24.07
N GLN A 21 -21.50 5.98 -24.07
CA GLN A 21 -20.23 5.71 -24.75
C GLN A 21 -20.39 5.77 -26.27
N LYS A 22 -21.52 5.29 -26.81
CA LYS A 22 -21.86 5.41 -28.22
C LYS A 22 -22.12 6.87 -28.63
N ASP A 23 -22.88 7.61 -27.82
CA ASP A 23 -23.17 9.03 -28.05
C ASP A 23 -21.90 9.88 -28.00
N TYR A 24 -20.95 9.53 -27.13
CA TYR A 24 -19.64 10.19 -27.07
C TYR A 24 -18.85 10.03 -28.36
N GLN A 25 -18.78 8.79 -28.89
CA GLN A 25 -18.10 8.51 -30.15
C GLN A 25 -18.78 9.23 -31.32
N GLN A 26 -20.11 9.25 -31.33
CA GLN A 26 -20.88 9.99 -32.33
C GLN A 26 -20.64 11.50 -32.25
N ALA A 27 -20.56 12.08 -31.05
CA ALA A 27 -20.28 13.51 -30.86
C ALA A 27 -18.87 13.89 -31.34
N ILE A 28 -17.86 13.05 -31.13
CA ILE A 28 -16.50 13.25 -31.66
C ILE A 28 -16.52 13.22 -33.18
N PHE A 29 -17.19 12.22 -33.77
CA PHE A 29 -17.28 12.09 -35.23
C PHE A 29 -17.95 13.30 -35.89
N LEU A 30 -19.05 13.79 -35.29
CA LEU A 30 -19.74 14.98 -35.78
C LEU A 30 -18.94 16.27 -35.57
N GLU A 31 -18.20 16.40 -34.45
CA GLU A 31 -17.26 17.51 -34.25
C GLU A 31 -16.14 17.50 -35.31
N ALA A 32 -15.65 16.32 -35.71
CA ALA A 32 -14.63 16.18 -36.75
C ALA A 32 -15.16 16.52 -38.16
N LYS A 33 -16.41 16.12 -38.46
CA LYS A 33 -17.08 16.40 -39.75
C LYS A 33 -17.63 17.82 -39.91
N ALA A 34 -17.75 18.57 -38.83
CA ALA A 34 -18.29 19.92 -38.90
C ALA A 34 -17.37 20.85 -39.70
N GLU A 35 -17.93 21.46 -40.74
CA GLU A 35 -17.25 22.35 -41.68
C GLU A 35 -17.16 23.78 -41.13
N THR A 36 -18.13 24.17 -40.30
CA THR A 36 -18.19 25.51 -39.70
C THR A 36 -17.72 25.52 -38.24
N HIS A 37 -17.14 26.63 -37.82
CA HIS A 37 -16.74 26.83 -36.42
C HIS A 37 -17.94 26.80 -35.45
N GLU A 38 -19.12 27.19 -35.91
CA GLU A 38 -20.33 27.23 -35.09
C GLU A 38 -20.87 25.83 -34.80
N GLU A 39 -20.92 24.95 -35.80
CA GLU A 39 -21.28 23.54 -35.62
C GLU A 39 -20.29 22.79 -34.73
N ARG A 40 -18.98 23.02 -34.90
CA ARG A 40 -17.96 22.46 -34.01
C ARG A 40 -18.18 22.83 -32.55
N ARG A 41 -18.55 24.09 -32.27
CA ARG A 41 -18.87 24.54 -30.91
C ARG A 41 -20.08 23.82 -30.34
N LYS A 42 -21.12 23.60 -31.15
CA LYS A 42 -22.32 22.84 -30.77
C LYS A 42 -21.99 21.40 -30.38
N TYR A 43 -21.26 20.66 -31.22
CA TYR A 43 -20.88 19.28 -30.92
C TYR A 43 -19.91 19.17 -29.75
N ARG A 44 -19.00 20.14 -29.58
CA ARG A 44 -18.14 20.23 -28.40
C ARG A 44 -18.92 20.40 -27.10
N GLN A 45 -19.96 21.24 -27.10
CA GLN A 45 -20.84 21.40 -25.94
C GLN A 45 -21.58 20.10 -25.61
N ILE A 46 -22.08 19.38 -26.62
CA ILE A 46 -22.73 18.07 -26.45
C ILE A 46 -21.74 17.07 -25.85
N ARG A 47 -20.52 16.99 -26.38
CA ARG A 47 -19.46 16.11 -25.86
C ARG A 47 -19.17 16.39 -24.39
N ASN A 48 -19.04 17.66 -24.00
CA ASN A 48 -18.78 18.02 -22.60
C ASN A 48 -19.93 17.60 -21.68
N ARG A 49 -21.20 17.76 -22.10
CA ARG A 49 -22.36 17.26 -21.34
C ARG A 49 -22.34 15.73 -21.19
N ILE A 50 -21.96 15.01 -22.23
CA ILE A 50 -21.82 13.54 -22.20
C ILE A 50 -20.73 13.12 -21.20
N ILE A 51 -19.58 13.81 -21.19
CA ILE A 51 -18.50 13.57 -20.22
C ILE A 51 -19.00 13.78 -18.78
N ASP A 52 -19.73 14.87 -18.53
CA ASP A 52 -20.30 15.15 -17.20
C ASP A 52 -21.25 14.03 -16.75
N GLN A 53 -22.07 13.50 -17.67
CA GLN A 53 -22.95 12.37 -17.39
C GLN A 53 -22.18 11.07 -17.12
N GLN A 54 -21.10 10.78 -17.87
CA GLN A 54 -20.24 9.62 -17.62
C GLN A 54 -19.59 9.70 -16.23
N ASN A 55 -19.10 10.90 -15.86
CA ASN A 55 -18.53 11.15 -14.53
C ASN A 55 -19.57 10.95 -13.42
N LEU A 56 -20.81 11.42 -13.64
CA LEU A 56 -21.90 11.26 -12.67
C LEU A 56 -22.26 9.78 -12.44
N ILE A 57 -22.37 8.99 -13.51
CA ILE A 57 -22.66 7.55 -13.44
C ILE A 57 -21.51 6.81 -12.75
N SER A 58 -20.27 7.11 -13.11
CA SER A 58 -19.09 6.50 -12.50
C SER A 58 -19.03 6.77 -11.00
N LYS A 59 -19.30 8.02 -10.59
CA LYS A 59 -19.38 8.42 -9.18
C LYS A 59 -20.52 7.68 -8.46
N TYR A 60 -21.69 7.56 -9.08
CA TYR A 60 -22.82 6.83 -8.53
C TYR A 60 -22.51 5.34 -8.33
N GLN A 61 -21.93 4.68 -9.34
CA GLN A 61 -21.50 3.28 -9.26
C GLN A 61 -20.49 3.07 -8.13
N GLN A 62 -19.50 3.95 -7.98
CA GLN A 62 -18.54 3.88 -6.87
C GLN A 62 -19.23 4.00 -5.50
N LEU A 63 -20.18 4.92 -5.36
CA LEU A 63 -20.94 5.10 -4.11
C LEU A 63 -21.82 3.88 -3.79
N ARG A 64 -22.51 3.32 -4.79
CA ARG A 64 -23.33 2.12 -4.67
C ARG A 64 -22.48 0.90 -4.34
N TYR A 65 -21.35 0.73 -5.01
CA TYR A 65 -20.41 -0.35 -4.72
C TYR A 65 -19.85 -0.23 -3.29
N ARG A 66 -19.45 0.97 -2.86
CA ARG A 66 -19.02 1.21 -1.47
C ARG A 66 -20.11 0.91 -0.46
N SER A 67 -21.38 1.22 -0.75
CA SER A 67 -22.49 0.93 0.17
C SER A 67 -22.83 -0.56 0.20
N LEU A 68 -22.71 -1.28 -0.92
CA LEU A 68 -22.80 -2.74 -0.97
C LEU A 68 -21.68 -3.39 -0.16
N ILE A 69 -20.42 -2.98 -0.36
CA ILE A 69 -19.29 -3.46 0.46
C ILE A 69 -19.56 -3.17 1.93
N LYS A 70 -20.00 -1.97 2.29
CA LYS A 70 -20.26 -1.62 3.70
C LYS A 70 -21.35 -2.49 4.33
N ARG A 71 -22.30 -3.01 3.54
CA ARG A 71 -23.37 -3.91 4.00
C ARG A 71 -22.94 -5.38 4.01
N SER A 72 -22.16 -5.80 3.03
CA SER A 72 -21.82 -7.22 2.82
C SER A 72 -20.46 -7.63 3.39
N ALA A 73 -19.55 -6.68 3.62
CA ALA A 73 -18.24 -6.97 4.17
C ALA A 73 -18.36 -7.29 5.66
N PRO A 74 -17.88 -8.47 6.11
CA PRO A 74 -17.79 -8.75 7.53
C PRO A 74 -16.86 -7.72 8.18
N LYS A 75 -17.28 -7.14 9.31
CA LYS A 75 -16.39 -6.25 10.07
C LYS A 75 -15.15 -7.06 10.48
N PRO A 76 -13.92 -6.58 10.22
CA PRO A 76 -12.74 -7.28 10.69
C PRO A 76 -12.82 -7.39 12.22
N PRO A 77 -12.44 -8.51 12.83
CA PRO A 77 -12.49 -8.69 14.27
C PRO A 77 -11.36 -7.88 14.91
N VAL A 78 -11.56 -6.56 15.04
CA VAL A 78 -10.54 -5.60 15.49
C VAL A 78 -9.91 -6.05 16.79
N LEU A 79 -10.71 -6.41 17.79
CA LEU A 79 -10.20 -6.84 19.09
C LEU A 79 -9.31 -8.09 19.00
N LYS A 80 -9.74 -9.11 18.23
CA LYS A 80 -8.97 -10.34 18.03
C LYS A 80 -7.63 -10.03 17.34
N ASN A 81 -7.66 -9.21 16.30
CA ASN A 81 -6.45 -8.84 15.55
C ASN A 81 -5.50 -7.99 16.40
N THR A 82 -6.02 -7.08 17.22
CA THR A 82 -5.21 -6.28 18.14
C THR A 82 -4.55 -7.15 19.20
N ILE A 83 -5.28 -8.10 19.80
CA ILE A 83 -4.72 -9.04 20.78
C ILE A 83 -3.64 -9.91 20.12
N ALA A 84 -3.91 -10.45 18.93
CA ALA A 84 -2.92 -11.25 18.20
C ALA A 84 -1.67 -10.43 17.84
N ALA A 85 -1.84 -9.20 17.39
CA ALA A 85 -0.73 -8.29 17.09
C ALA A 85 0.10 -7.95 18.34
N PHE A 86 -0.56 -7.70 19.48
CA PHE A 86 0.12 -7.45 20.73
C PHE A 86 0.91 -8.68 21.20
N LEU A 87 0.32 -9.88 21.15
CA LEU A 87 0.99 -11.10 21.58
C LEU A 87 2.16 -11.47 20.67
N VAL A 88 1.99 -11.41 19.35
CA VAL A 88 3.08 -11.73 18.40
C VAL A 88 4.18 -10.68 18.44
N GLY A 89 3.84 -9.40 18.41
CA GLY A 89 4.84 -8.33 18.50
C GLY A 89 5.56 -8.33 19.84
N GLY A 90 4.81 -8.49 20.94
CA GLY A 90 5.35 -8.55 22.29
C GLY A 90 6.24 -9.76 22.54
N THR A 91 5.91 -10.93 21.97
CA THR A 91 6.78 -12.11 22.08
C THR A 91 8.09 -11.92 21.31
N ILE A 92 8.05 -11.38 20.09
CA ILE A 92 9.27 -11.10 19.31
C ILE A 92 10.16 -10.08 20.03
N THR A 93 9.61 -8.99 20.55
CA THR A 93 10.40 -7.98 21.28
C THR A 93 10.92 -8.50 22.61
N SER A 94 10.14 -9.33 23.31
CA SER A 94 10.59 -10.01 24.54
C SER A 94 11.75 -10.97 24.26
N LEU A 95 11.72 -11.71 23.14
CA LEU A 95 12.87 -12.52 22.70
C LEU A 95 14.11 -11.66 22.41
N GLY A 96 13.92 -10.48 21.81
CA GLY A 96 14.99 -9.49 21.65
C GLY A 96 15.58 -9.04 22.98
N GLN A 97 14.74 -8.75 23.98
CA GLN A 97 15.20 -8.37 25.32
C GLN A 97 15.96 -9.50 26.02
N ILE A 98 15.51 -10.75 25.86
CA ILE A 98 16.20 -11.93 26.40
C ILE A 98 17.59 -12.06 25.77
N LEU A 99 17.70 -11.91 24.45
CA LEU A 99 18.99 -11.93 23.75
C LEU A 99 19.91 -10.80 24.22
N LEU A 100 19.38 -9.59 24.39
CA LEU A 100 20.13 -8.45 24.91
C LEU A 100 20.70 -8.73 26.30
N ASN A 101 19.87 -9.21 27.21
CA ASN A 101 20.28 -9.56 28.57
C ASN A 101 21.30 -10.69 28.57
N PHE A 102 21.13 -11.69 27.69
CA PHE A 102 22.08 -12.77 27.51
C PHE A 102 23.47 -12.24 27.10
N TYR A 103 23.53 -11.35 26.10
CA TYR A 103 24.80 -10.77 25.67
C TYR A 103 25.45 -9.88 26.73
N ILE A 104 24.66 -9.08 27.47
CA ILE A 104 25.17 -8.31 28.61
C ILE A 104 25.73 -9.25 29.68
N TRP A 105 25.04 -10.35 29.97
CA TRP A 105 25.48 -11.35 30.93
C TRP A 105 26.78 -12.06 30.50
N GLN A 106 27.00 -12.20 29.19
CA GLN A 106 28.27 -12.68 28.62
C GLN A 106 29.42 -11.64 28.70
N GLY A 107 29.17 -10.46 29.28
CA GLY A 107 30.19 -9.43 29.51
C GLY A 107 30.30 -8.37 28.43
N LEU A 108 29.39 -8.34 27.45
CA LEU A 108 29.36 -7.27 26.44
C LEU A 108 28.85 -5.97 27.06
N THR A 109 29.37 -4.84 26.59
CA THR A 109 28.79 -3.54 26.91
C THR A 109 27.38 -3.44 26.34
N PHE A 110 26.53 -2.56 26.90
CA PHE A 110 25.16 -2.38 26.41
C PHE A 110 25.10 -2.08 24.90
N LYS A 111 26.05 -1.29 24.39
CA LYS A 111 26.14 -0.93 22.97
C LYS A 111 26.46 -2.15 22.09
N GLU A 112 27.45 -2.95 22.50
CA GLU A 112 27.84 -4.17 21.78
C GLU A 112 26.73 -5.22 21.84
N ALA A 113 26.14 -5.42 23.01
CA ALA A 113 25.04 -6.34 23.23
C ALA A 113 23.79 -5.96 22.39
N SER A 114 23.48 -4.66 22.30
CA SER A 114 22.39 -4.15 21.46
C SER A 114 22.65 -4.38 19.97
N THR A 115 23.91 -4.22 19.55
CA THR A 115 24.34 -4.49 18.17
C THR A 115 24.21 -5.98 17.86
N ALA A 116 24.74 -6.84 18.72
CA ALA A 116 24.66 -8.30 18.58
C ALA A 116 23.21 -8.80 18.56
N THR A 117 22.36 -8.27 19.46
CA THR A 117 20.92 -8.58 19.50
C THR A 117 20.24 -8.24 18.18
N SER A 118 20.49 -7.03 17.65
CA SER A 118 19.89 -6.57 16.40
C SER A 118 20.30 -7.46 15.23
N ILE A 119 21.58 -7.82 15.14
CA ILE A 119 22.09 -8.75 14.12
C ILE A 119 21.40 -10.11 14.23
N THR A 120 21.32 -10.67 15.42
CA THR A 120 20.69 -11.98 15.64
C THR A 120 19.21 -11.97 15.28
N VAL A 121 18.46 -10.95 15.70
CA VAL A 121 17.01 -10.86 15.40
C VAL A 121 16.77 -10.65 13.89
N VAL A 122 17.59 -9.82 13.22
CA VAL A 122 17.51 -9.65 11.76
C VAL A 122 17.83 -10.95 11.04
N PHE A 123 18.88 -11.67 11.47
CA PHE A 123 19.26 -12.96 10.91
C PHE A 123 18.15 -14.00 11.09
N LEU A 124 17.58 -14.12 12.29
CA LEU A 124 16.47 -15.03 12.56
C LEU A 124 15.23 -14.67 11.74
N GLY A 125 14.91 -13.38 11.61
CA GLY A 125 13.84 -12.91 10.73
C GLY A 125 14.07 -13.36 9.29
N ALA A 126 15.24 -13.05 8.73
CA ALA A 126 15.63 -13.43 7.37
C ALA A 126 15.61 -14.96 7.15
N LEU A 127 16.11 -15.74 8.11
CA LEU A 127 16.13 -17.19 8.05
C LEU A 127 14.71 -17.77 8.08
N LEU A 128 13.86 -17.32 9.02
CA LEU A 128 12.48 -17.78 9.11
C LEU A 128 11.66 -17.39 7.88
N THR A 129 11.94 -16.24 7.25
CA THR A 129 11.34 -15.87 5.96
C THR A 129 11.79 -16.81 4.86
N GLY A 130 13.09 -17.11 4.78
CA GLY A 130 13.62 -18.08 3.80
C GLY A 130 13.04 -19.49 3.95
N LEU A 131 12.69 -19.88 5.18
CA LEU A 131 12.02 -21.15 5.49
C LEU A 131 10.48 -21.09 5.33
N GLY A 132 9.90 -19.92 5.03
CA GLY A 132 8.45 -19.72 4.91
C GLY A 132 7.68 -19.66 6.24
N VAL A 133 8.36 -19.74 7.38
CA VAL A 133 7.75 -19.73 8.72
C VAL A 133 7.33 -18.31 9.12
N TYR A 134 8.11 -17.30 8.73
CA TYR A 134 7.83 -15.91 9.12
C TYR A 134 6.51 -15.39 8.52
N ASP A 135 6.19 -15.80 7.29
CA ASP A 135 4.93 -15.41 6.64
C ASP A 135 3.72 -16.01 7.35
N GLU A 136 3.81 -17.23 7.88
CA GLU A 136 2.75 -17.83 8.71
C GLU A 136 2.57 -17.08 10.03
N ILE A 137 3.68 -16.67 10.67
CA ILE A 137 3.64 -15.80 11.86
C ILE A 137 2.95 -14.47 11.50
N GLY A 138 3.22 -13.92 10.32
CA GLY A 138 2.61 -12.69 9.84
C GLY A 138 1.11 -12.80 9.56
N LYS A 139 0.62 -13.94 9.07
CA LYS A 139 -0.82 -14.17 8.88
C LYS A 139 -1.61 -14.10 10.19
N VAL A 140 -1.01 -14.56 11.29
CA VAL A 140 -1.66 -14.55 12.62
C VAL A 140 -1.41 -13.24 13.36
N GLY A 141 -0.16 -12.76 13.35
CA GLY A 141 0.25 -11.56 14.09
C GLY A 141 -0.11 -10.24 13.41
N GLY A 142 -0.36 -10.23 12.11
CA GLY A 142 -0.67 -9.02 11.34
C GLY A 142 0.37 -7.93 11.59
N ALA A 143 -0.08 -6.74 12.01
CA ALA A 143 0.80 -5.62 12.31
C ALA A 143 1.88 -5.97 13.37
N GLY A 144 1.58 -6.87 14.30
CA GLY A 144 2.49 -7.27 15.38
C GLY A 144 3.79 -7.92 14.91
N SER A 145 3.76 -8.66 13.79
CA SER A 145 4.98 -9.23 13.21
C SER A 145 5.74 -8.24 12.32
N MET A 146 5.11 -7.15 11.90
CA MET A 146 5.69 -6.14 11.02
C MET A 146 6.48 -5.07 11.79
N VAL A 147 6.03 -4.70 13.00
CA VAL A 147 6.66 -3.64 13.81
C VAL A 147 8.09 -3.98 14.28
N PRO A 148 8.41 -5.19 14.78
CA PRO A 148 9.76 -5.53 15.20
C PRO A 148 10.75 -5.53 14.02
N ILE A 149 12.05 -5.39 14.31
CA ILE A 149 13.11 -5.36 13.27
C ILE A 149 13.15 -6.64 12.41
N SER A 150 12.66 -7.76 12.92
CA SER A 150 12.47 -8.99 12.15
C SER A 150 11.44 -8.86 11.02
N GLY A 151 10.44 -7.98 11.18
CA GLY A 151 9.44 -7.69 10.15
C GLY A 151 10.02 -6.90 8.99
N PHE A 152 10.97 -6.00 9.29
CA PHE A 152 11.79 -5.37 8.25
C PHE A 152 12.61 -6.41 7.50
N ALA A 153 13.26 -7.35 8.20
CA ALA A 153 14.00 -8.44 7.55
C ALA A 153 13.10 -9.27 6.61
N ASN A 154 11.88 -9.62 7.04
CA ASN A 154 10.91 -10.30 6.18
C ASN A 154 10.56 -9.51 4.92
N SER A 155 10.36 -8.20 5.08
CA SER A 155 10.01 -7.30 3.98
C SER A 155 11.12 -7.15 2.95
N ILE A 156 12.38 -7.37 3.34
CA ILE A 156 13.54 -7.36 2.43
C ILE A 156 13.75 -8.74 1.79
N VAL A 157 13.63 -9.82 2.56
CA VAL A 157 13.92 -11.19 2.09
C VAL A 157 12.82 -11.74 1.19
N SER A 158 11.54 -11.44 1.48
CA SER A 158 10.40 -11.89 0.66
C SER A 158 10.53 -11.47 -0.81
N PRO A 159 10.74 -10.17 -1.16
CA PRO A 159 10.95 -9.78 -2.54
C PRO A 159 12.27 -10.28 -3.12
N ALA A 160 13.30 -10.51 -2.30
CA ALA A 160 14.54 -11.11 -2.77
C ALA A 160 14.35 -12.54 -3.29
N LEU A 161 13.44 -13.30 -2.66
CA LEU A 161 13.08 -14.65 -3.07
C LEU A 161 12.11 -14.64 -4.26
N GLU A 162 11.08 -13.80 -4.22
CA GLU A 162 10.02 -13.74 -5.23
C GLU A 162 10.52 -13.19 -6.57
N PHE A 163 11.25 -12.08 -6.55
CA PHE A 163 11.66 -11.36 -7.75
C PHE A 163 13.05 -11.76 -8.27
N LYS A 164 13.62 -12.86 -7.78
CA LYS A 164 14.92 -13.39 -8.26
C LYS A 164 14.90 -13.67 -9.77
N ARG A 165 13.75 -14.07 -10.31
CA ARG A 165 13.57 -14.37 -11.75
C ARG A 165 13.58 -13.12 -12.64
N GLU A 166 13.33 -11.95 -12.07
CA GLU A 166 13.38 -10.65 -12.78
C GLU A 166 14.80 -10.06 -12.82
N GLY A 167 15.79 -10.77 -12.27
CA GLY A 167 17.19 -10.37 -12.25
C GLY A 167 17.57 -9.53 -11.02
N TYR A 168 18.88 -9.40 -10.76
CA TYR A 168 19.36 -8.76 -9.54
C TYR A 168 19.16 -7.25 -9.48
N VAL A 169 19.20 -6.55 -10.63
CA VAL A 169 19.09 -5.09 -10.67
C VAL A 169 17.62 -4.66 -10.79
N TYR A 170 16.96 -5.05 -11.89
CA TYR A 170 15.58 -4.65 -12.19
C TYR A 170 14.52 -5.38 -11.36
N GLY A 171 14.81 -6.60 -10.88
CA GLY A 171 13.94 -7.37 -9.99
C GLY A 171 14.26 -7.15 -8.51
N VAL A 172 15.21 -7.92 -7.99
CA VAL A 172 15.56 -7.97 -6.56
C VAL A 172 15.93 -6.58 -6.01
N GLY A 173 16.91 -5.92 -6.64
CA GLY A 173 17.42 -4.63 -6.19
C GLY A 173 16.36 -3.54 -6.20
N ALA A 174 15.61 -3.41 -7.31
CA ALA A 174 14.54 -2.43 -7.41
C ALA A 174 13.47 -2.63 -6.33
N LYS A 175 13.01 -3.87 -6.09
CA LYS A 175 11.97 -4.18 -5.10
C LYS A 175 12.43 -3.95 -3.67
N ILE A 176 13.64 -4.40 -3.32
CA ILE A 176 14.24 -4.11 -2.01
C ILE A 176 14.39 -2.60 -1.80
N PHE A 177 14.84 -1.87 -2.83
CA PHE A 177 15.01 -0.42 -2.75
C PHE A 177 13.70 0.34 -2.56
N THR A 178 12.56 -0.17 -3.04
CA THR A 178 11.26 0.46 -2.75
C THR A 178 10.93 0.48 -1.25
N ILE A 179 11.50 -0.45 -0.48
CA ILE A 179 11.29 -0.57 0.96
C ILE A 179 12.41 0.12 1.74
N ALA A 180 13.67 -0.14 1.37
CA ALA A 180 14.85 0.42 2.05
C ALA A 180 15.13 1.89 1.68
N GLY A 181 14.78 2.31 0.46
CA GLY A 181 15.04 3.64 -0.07
C GLY A 181 14.46 4.76 0.80
N PRO A 182 13.17 4.72 1.18
CA PRO A 182 12.59 5.68 2.11
C PRO A 182 13.32 5.72 3.47
N VAL A 183 13.69 4.56 4.02
CA VAL A 183 14.39 4.48 5.32
C VAL A 183 15.75 5.17 5.26
N ILE A 184 16.53 4.90 4.20
CA ILE A 184 17.84 5.51 3.98
C ILE A 184 17.71 7.02 3.75
N LEU A 185 16.77 7.44 2.88
CA LEU A 185 16.56 8.84 2.53
C LEU A 185 16.19 9.68 3.77
N TYR A 186 15.16 9.26 4.51
CA TYR A 186 14.71 10.02 5.68
C TYR A 186 15.70 9.90 6.84
N GLY A 187 16.31 8.74 7.06
CA GLY A 187 17.31 8.56 8.11
C GLY A 187 18.53 9.47 7.93
N THR A 188 19.09 9.51 6.71
CA THR A 188 20.23 10.38 6.40
C THR A 188 19.86 11.86 6.45
N LEU A 189 18.73 12.25 5.86
CA LEU A 189 18.27 13.64 5.88
C LEU A 189 18.03 14.14 7.31
N THR A 190 17.35 13.35 8.14
CA THR A 190 17.12 13.68 9.55
C THR A 190 18.44 13.79 10.31
N SER A 191 19.40 12.88 10.08
CA SER A 191 20.73 12.96 10.71
C SER A 191 21.46 14.25 10.36
N VAL A 192 21.40 14.71 9.10
CA VAL A 192 22.02 15.97 8.67
C VAL A 192 21.33 17.17 9.31
N ILE A 193 19.99 17.20 9.32
CA ILE A 193 19.22 18.28 9.94
C ILE A 193 19.54 18.40 11.43
N ILE A 194 19.51 17.29 12.17
CA ILE A 194 19.84 17.27 13.60
C ILE A 194 21.30 17.71 13.82
N GLY A 195 22.24 17.19 13.02
CA GLY A 195 23.64 17.58 13.11
C GLY A 195 23.86 19.08 12.90
N LEU A 196 23.14 19.69 11.95
CA LEU A 196 23.22 21.13 11.69
C LEU A 196 22.60 21.96 12.83
N ILE A 197 21.45 21.54 13.36
CA ILE A 197 20.82 22.20 14.51
C ILE A 197 21.76 22.19 15.71
N THR A 198 22.35 21.03 16.03
CA THR A 198 23.31 20.91 17.13
C THR A 198 24.54 21.78 16.89
N TYR A 199 25.10 21.80 15.67
CA TYR A 199 26.26 22.63 15.34
C TYR A 199 26.00 24.14 15.48
N ILE A 200 24.80 24.63 15.18
CA ILE A 200 24.46 26.05 15.30
C ILE A 200 24.12 26.43 16.75
N THR A 201 23.59 25.48 17.53
CA THR A 201 23.13 25.73 18.91
C THR A 201 24.25 25.57 19.94
N MET A 202 25.28 24.79 19.62
CA MET A 202 26.40 24.44 20.49
C MET A 202 27.64 25.27 20.16
#